data_AF-A0A4X1VCD1-F1
#
_entry.id   AF-A0A4X1VCD1-F1
#
_cell.length_a   1.000
_cell.length_b   1.000
_cell.length_c   1.000
_cell.angle_alpha   90.00
_cell.angle_beta   90.00
_cell.angle_gamma   90.00
#
_symmetry.space_group_name_H-M   'P 1'
#
loop_
_entity.id
_entity.type
_entity.pdbx_description
1 polymer ?
#
loop_
_entity_poly.entity_id
_entity_poly.type
_entity_poly.pdbx_seq_one_letter_code
_entity_poly.pdbx_strand_id
1 'polypeptide(L)'
;MKVLLLKDPKEDDDRGQDPYIRELGLYGLEATLIPVLSFEFLSLPSFSEKLSHPEGYGGLIFTSPRAVEAVKLCLEKANKTEAWETSLKEKWNSKSVYVVGNATASLVSKIGLDPEGENCGNAEKLAEYICSRK
;
A
#
# COMPACT_ATOMS: atom_id res chain seq x y z
N MET A 1 25.66 21.72 -15.36
CA MET A 1 25.58 21.95 -13.90
C MET A 1 25.20 20.63 -13.25
N LYS A 2 25.77 20.29 -12.07
CA LYS A 2 25.47 19.04 -11.37
C LYS A 2 24.31 19.23 -10.39
N VAL A 3 23.42 18.24 -10.30
CA VAL A 3 22.21 18.26 -9.46
C VAL A 3 22.13 16.97 -8.64
N LEU A 4 21.75 17.07 -7.37
CA LEU A 4 21.52 15.92 -6.50
C LEU A 4 20.02 15.76 -6.21
N LEU A 5 19.49 14.57 -6.41
CA LEU A 5 18.10 14.20 -6.11
C LEU A 5 18.08 13.34 -4.86
N LEU A 6 17.47 13.85 -3.79
CA LEU A 6 17.34 13.19 -2.49
C LEU A 6 15.90 12.70 -2.32
N LYS A 7 15.55 11.61 -2.99
CA LYS A 7 14.19 11.06 -3.03
C LYS A 7 14.22 9.55 -3.12
N ASP A 8 13.12 8.92 -2.78
CA ASP A 8 12.94 7.50 -3.06
C ASP A 8 12.75 7.25 -4.55
N PRO A 9 13.39 6.22 -5.12
CA PRO A 9 13.06 5.77 -6.46
C PRO A 9 11.61 5.32 -6.50
N LYS A 10 10.92 5.56 -7.63
CA LYS A 10 9.62 4.93 -7.86
C LYS A 10 9.84 3.43 -8.06
N GLU A 11 9.03 2.61 -7.40
CA GLU A 11 9.15 1.15 -7.44
C GLU A 11 8.64 0.53 -8.76
N ASP A 12 7.82 1.26 -9.53
CA ASP A 12 7.20 0.79 -10.78
C ASP A 12 7.42 1.77 -11.94
N ASP A 13 8.63 1.88 -12.46
CA ASP A 13 8.83 2.43 -13.81
C ASP A 13 9.66 1.43 -14.60
N ASP A 14 8.98 0.48 -15.27
CA ASP A 14 9.53 -0.39 -16.33
C ASP A 14 10.21 0.40 -17.48
N ARG A 15 10.20 1.73 -17.41
CA ARG A 15 10.74 2.70 -18.37
C ARG A 15 12.23 3.04 -18.17
N GLY A 16 12.96 2.29 -17.34
CA GLY A 16 14.43 2.27 -17.32
C GLY A 16 15.16 3.47 -16.71
N GLN A 17 14.51 4.63 -16.48
CA GLN A 17 15.16 5.80 -15.86
C GLN A 17 14.17 6.69 -15.06
N ASP A 18 14.58 7.21 -13.91
CA ASP A 18 13.78 8.12 -13.07
C ASP A 18 13.34 9.37 -13.86
N PRO A 19 12.05 9.79 -13.79
CA PRO A 19 11.54 10.93 -14.55
C PRO A 19 12.31 12.24 -14.33
N TYR A 20 12.82 12.49 -13.11
CA TYR A 20 13.60 13.70 -12.83
C TYR A 20 14.96 13.64 -13.49
N ILE A 21 15.65 12.49 -13.42
CA ILE A 21 16.95 12.30 -14.10
C ILE A 21 16.78 12.51 -15.60
N ARG A 22 15.75 11.91 -16.19
CA ARG A 22 15.46 12.06 -17.63
C ARG A 22 15.23 13.52 -18.00
N GLU A 23 14.32 14.20 -17.31
CA GLU A 23 13.95 15.58 -17.64
C GLU A 23 15.11 16.55 -17.46
N LEU A 24 15.86 16.45 -16.36
CA LEU A 24 17.04 17.28 -16.11
C LEU A 24 18.12 17.06 -17.19
N GLY A 25 18.30 15.82 -17.63
CA GLY A 25 19.22 15.48 -18.72
C GLY A 25 18.89 16.19 -20.03
N LEU A 26 17.61 16.39 -20.36
CA LEU A 26 17.17 17.10 -21.57
C LEU A 26 17.64 18.57 -21.60
N TYR A 27 17.91 19.16 -20.44
CA TYR A 27 18.39 20.55 -20.30
C TYR A 27 19.89 20.64 -19.98
N GLY A 28 20.66 19.55 -20.18
CA GLY A 28 22.10 19.53 -19.93
C GLY A 28 22.49 19.57 -18.45
N LEU A 29 21.58 19.15 -17.56
CA LEU A 29 21.84 19.03 -16.13
C LEU A 29 22.22 17.59 -15.79
N GLU A 30 23.37 17.43 -15.13
CA GLU A 30 23.88 16.13 -14.71
C GLU A 30 23.30 15.79 -13.33
N ALA A 31 22.23 14.97 -13.32
CA ALA A 31 21.51 14.60 -12.10
C ALA A 31 21.99 13.25 -11.53
N THR A 32 22.24 13.20 -10.23
CA THR A 32 22.52 11.97 -9.47
C THR A 32 21.43 11.76 -8.41
N LEU A 33 20.86 10.56 -8.33
CA LEU A 33 19.85 10.24 -7.32
C LEU A 33 20.47 9.44 -6.17
N ILE A 34 20.21 9.91 -4.94
CA ILE A 34 20.51 9.19 -3.71
C ILE A 34 19.17 8.89 -3.01
N PRO A 35 18.82 7.59 -2.82
CA PRO A 35 17.65 7.22 -2.04
C PRO A 35 17.84 7.62 -0.58
N VAL A 36 16.81 8.21 0.02
CA VAL A 36 16.89 8.72 1.41
C VAL A 36 15.94 8.01 2.37
N LEU A 37 15.00 7.21 1.88
CA LEU A 37 14.20 6.32 2.70
C LEU A 37 14.47 4.86 2.32
N SER A 38 14.28 4.01 3.31
CA SER A 38 14.20 2.56 3.20
C SER A 38 13.15 2.10 4.20
N PHE A 39 12.62 0.90 4.00
CA PHE A 39 11.61 0.33 4.87
C PHE A 39 11.83 -1.17 5.02
N GLU A 40 11.28 -1.71 6.10
CA GLU A 40 11.29 -3.13 6.40
C GLU A 40 9.91 -3.58 6.83
N PHE A 41 9.58 -4.84 6.54
CA PHE A 41 8.34 -5.45 6.99
C PHE A 41 8.52 -6.10 8.35
N LEU A 42 7.73 -5.65 9.32
CA LEU A 42 7.79 -6.11 10.70
C LEU A 42 6.54 -6.92 11.06
N SER A 43 6.65 -7.79 12.06
CA SER A 43 5.52 -8.48 12.69
C SER A 43 4.63 -9.30 11.74
N LEU A 44 5.16 -9.74 10.60
CA LEU A 44 4.41 -10.52 9.60
C LEU A 44 3.68 -11.76 10.17
N PRO A 45 4.27 -12.56 11.09
CA PRO A 45 3.56 -13.69 11.68
C PRO A 45 2.29 -13.27 12.43
N SER A 46 2.39 -12.23 13.28
CA SER A 46 1.24 -11.68 14.01
C SER A 46 0.22 -11.05 13.07
N PHE A 47 0.68 -10.40 12.00
CA PHE A 47 -0.23 -9.83 11.01
C PHE A 47 -1.06 -10.91 10.32
N SER A 48 -0.41 -11.99 9.88
CA SER A 48 -1.08 -13.16 9.28
C SER A 48 -2.07 -13.83 10.25
N GLU A 49 -1.71 -13.94 11.52
CA GLU A 49 -2.61 -14.44 12.57
C GLU A 49 -3.88 -13.59 12.68
N LYS A 50 -3.74 -12.26 12.77
CA LYS A 50 -4.88 -11.34 12.87
C LYS A 50 -5.76 -11.38 11.62
N LEU A 51 -5.17 -11.44 10.43
CA LEU A 51 -5.91 -11.57 9.17
C LEU A 51 -6.70 -12.88 9.06
N SER A 52 -6.32 -13.90 9.82
CA SER A 52 -7.04 -15.19 9.86
C SER A 52 -8.27 -15.19 10.75
N HIS A 53 -8.47 -14.13 11.54
CA HIS A 53 -9.53 -14.02 12.54
C HIS A 53 -10.39 -12.77 12.30
N PRO A 54 -11.06 -12.65 11.14
CA PRO A 54 -11.89 -11.49 10.81
C PRO A 54 -12.99 -11.21 11.85
N GLU A 55 -13.51 -12.23 12.51
CA GLU A 55 -14.51 -12.12 13.58
C GLU A 55 -14.08 -11.22 14.76
N GLY A 56 -12.78 -11.05 14.98
CA GLY A 56 -12.24 -10.18 16.03
C GLY A 56 -12.25 -8.68 15.68
N TYR A 57 -12.64 -8.30 14.46
CA TYR A 57 -12.49 -6.94 13.94
C TYR A 57 -13.74 -6.43 13.22
N GLY A 58 -13.94 -5.12 13.23
CA GLY A 58 -15.03 -4.46 12.47
C GLY A 58 -14.68 -4.17 11.00
N GLY A 59 -13.40 -4.26 10.62
CA GLY A 59 -12.93 -3.88 9.30
C GLY A 59 -11.41 -3.72 9.22
N LEU A 60 -10.93 -3.26 8.07
CA LEU A 60 -9.52 -2.97 7.79
C LEU A 60 -9.35 -1.51 7.37
N ILE A 61 -8.16 -0.95 7.61
CA ILE A 61 -7.78 0.38 7.15
C ILE A 61 -6.37 0.29 6.53
N PHE A 62 -6.23 0.69 5.26
CA PHE A 62 -4.95 0.76 4.57
C PHE A 62 -4.61 2.20 4.18
N THR A 63 -3.60 2.78 4.80
CA THR A 63 -3.16 4.16 4.51
C THR A 63 -1.88 4.22 3.67
N SER A 64 -1.32 3.07 3.30
CA SER A 64 -0.08 2.96 2.54
C SER A 64 -0.06 1.71 1.65
N PRO A 65 0.46 1.80 0.40
CA PRO A 65 0.75 0.66 -0.46
C PRO A 65 1.54 -0.46 0.25
N ARG A 66 2.50 -0.06 1.09
CA ARG A 66 3.36 -1.00 1.82
C ARG A 66 2.59 -1.87 2.80
N ALA A 67 1.49 -1.37 3.36
CA ALA A 67 0.63 -2.21 4.21
C ALA A 67 -0.04 -3.34 3.40
N VAL A 68 -0.38 -3.10 2.14
CA VAL A 68 -0.97 -4.10 1.25
C VAL A 68 0.07 -5.12 0.79
N GLU A 69 1.30 -4.67 0.50
CA GLU A 69 2.43 -5.56 0.23
C GLU A 69 2.73 -6.46 1.44
N ALA A 70 2.66 -5.93 2.66
CA ALA A 70 2.81 -6.71 3.89
C ALA A 70 1.72 -7.77 4.06
N VAL A 71 0.49 -7.53 3.58
CA VAL A 71 -0.59 -8.55 3.55
C VAL A 71 -0.16 -9.71 2.67
N LYS A 72 0.23 -9.44 1.42
CA LYS A 72 0.67 -10.50 0.49
C LYS A 72 1.82 -11.30 1.08
N LEU A 73 2.84 -10.60 1.57
CA LEU A 73 4.05 -11.22 2.12
C LEU A 73 3.77 -12.05 3.37
N CYS A 74 2.89 -11.60 4.28
CA CYS A 74 2.57 -12.36 5.49
C CYS A 74 1.70 -13.59 5.20
N LEU A 75 0.81 -13.52 4.21
CA LEU A 75 -0.01 -14.66 3.79
C LEU A 75 0.86 -15.73 3.12
N GLU A 76 1.76 -15.32 2.23
CA GLU A 76 2.72 -16.21 1.58
C GLU A 76 3.62 -16.89 2.61
N LYS A 77 4.29 -16.12 3.48
CA LYS A 77 5.20 -16.67 4.51
C LYS A 77 4.52 -17.60 5.51
N ALA A 78 3.22 -17.43 5.73
CA ALA A 78 2.44 -18.26 6.62
C ALA A 78 1.71 -19.42 5.91
N ASN A 79 1.92 -19.62 4.60
CA ASN A 79 1.19 -20.58 3.76
C ASN A 79 -0.33 -20.42 3.85
N LYS A 80 -0.83 -19.18 3.93
CA LYS A 80 -2.26 -18.86 4.04
C LYS A 80 -2.87 -18.28 2.77
N THR A 81 -2.13 -18.23 1.66
CA THR A 81 -2.64 -17.74 0.37
C THR A 81 -3.89 -18.50 -0.07
N GLU A 82 -3.92 -19.83 0.07
CA GLU A 82 -5.10 -20.62 -0.27
C GLU A 82 -6.30 -20.33 0.64
N ALA A 83 -6.08 -20.24 1.96
CA ALA A 83 -7.12 -19.89 2.92
C ALA A 83 -7.68 -18.47 2.67
N TRP A 84 -6.81 -17.54 2.24
CA TRP A 84 -7.18 -16.21 1.81
C TRP A 84 -8.16 -16.25 0.64
N GLU A 85 -7.75 -16.90 -0.46
CA GLU A 85 -8.56 -16.98 -1.67
C GLU A 85 -9.87 -17.76 -1.48
N THR A 86 -9.85 -18.80 -0.65
CA THR A 86 -11.00 -19.70 -0.45
C THR A 86 -12.05 -19.13 0.49
N SER A 87 -11.65 -18.37 1.53
CA SER A 87 -12.61 -17.96 2.56
C SER A 87 -12.34 -16.63 3.27
N LEU A 88 -11.08 -16.27 3.57
CA LEU A 88 -10.82 -15.09 4.41
C LEU A 88 -11.13 -13.80 3.66
N LYS A 89 -10.82 -13.74 2.36
CA LYS A 89 -11.11 -12.58 1.50
C LYS A 89 -12.58 -12.17 1.58
N GLU A 90 -13.50 -13.11 1.35
CA GLU A 90 -14.95 -12.86 1.41
C GLU A 90 -15.41 -12.46 2.83
N LYS A 91 -14.84 -13.07 3.87
CA LYS A 91 -15.14 -12.68 5.26
C LYS A 91 -14.68 -11.25 5.55
N TRP A 92 -13.57 -10.80 4.98
CA TRP A 92 -13.12 -9.40 5.09
C TRP A 92 -13.96 -8.45 4.24
N ASN A 93 -14.41 -8.84 3.05
CA ASN A 93 -15.35 -8.04 2.24
C ASN A 93 -16.74 -7.91 2.86
N SER A 94 -17.14 -8.84 3.75
CA SER A 94 -18.35 -8.67 4.55
C SER A 94 -18.25 -7.56 5.63
N LYS A 95 -17.09 -6.90 5.73
CA LYS A 95 -16.77 -5.84 6.70
C LYS A 95 -16.33 -4.57 5.96
N SER A 96 -16.18 -3.47 6.67
CA SER A 96 -15.67 -2.24 6.08
C SER A 96 -14.17 -2.33 5.77
N VAL A 97 -13.77 -1.98 4.56
CA VAL A 97 -12.36 -1.87 4.14
C VAL A 97 -12.08 -0.44 3.70
N TYR A 98 -11.38 0.32 4.52
CA TYR A 98 -11.07 1.72 4.25
C TYR A 98 -9.68 1.90 3.69
N VAL A 99 -9.50 2.87 2.79
CA VAL A 99 -8.19 3.20 2.21
C VAL A 99 -7.93 4.69 2.11
N VAL A 100 -6.66 5.09 2.07
CA VAL A 100 -6.25 6.43 1.65
C VAL A 100 -5.49 6.34 0.33
N GLY A 101 -5.97 7.09 -0.66
CA GLY A 101 -5.30 7.29 -1.95
C GLY A 101 -5.51 6.16 -2.96
N ASN A 102 -5.61 6.56 -4.23
CA ASN A 102 -5.88 5.65 -5.36
C ASN A 102 -4.81 4.57 -5.56
N ALA A 103 -3.54 4.86 -5.23
CA ALA A 103 -2.47 3.87 -5.32
C ALA A 103 -2.70 2.70 -4.35
N THR A 104 -3.02 3.01 -3.09
CA THR A 104 -3.35 2.00 -2.08
C THR A 104 -4.61 1.24 -2.46
N ALA A 105 -5.68 1.95 -2.85
CA ALA A 105 -6.94 1.35 -3.29
C ALA A 105 -6.74 0.33 -4.42
N SER A 106 -5.95 0.69 -5.43
CA SER A 106 -5.63 -0.19 -6.56
C SER A 106 -4.94 -1.48 -6.11
N LEU A 107 -4.05 -1.43 -5.10
CA LEU A 107 -3.41 -2.62 -4.55
C LEU A 107 -4.35 -3.44 -3.68
N VAL A 108 -5.22 -2.79 -2.90
CA VAL A 108 -6.24 -3.46 -2.07
C VAL A 108 -7.22 -4.23 -2.96
N SER A 109 -7.67 -3.65 -4.08
CA SER A 109 -8.48 -4.37 -5.07
C SER A 109 -7.74 -5.54 -5.71
N LYS A 110 -6.42 -5.43 -5.91
CA LYS A 110 -5.60 -6.55 -6.44
C LYS A 110 -5.45 -7.73 -5.47
N ILE A 111 -5.67 -7.55 -4.17
CA ILE A 111 -5.78 -8.68 -3.21
C ILE A 111 -7.22 -9.15 -3.03
N GLY A 112 -8.14 -8.62 -3.85
CA GLY A 112 -9.54 -9.01 -3.93
C GLY A 112 -10.41 -8.46 -2.81
N LEU A 113 -9.99 -7.37 -2.17
CA LEU A 113 -10.84 -6.62 -1.24
C LEU A 113 -11.56 -5.48 -1.96
N ASP A 114 -12.70 -5.05 -1.41
CA ASP A 114 -13.51 -3.93 -1.93
C ASP A 114 -13.29 -2.66 -1.09
N PRO A 115 -12.30 -1.80 -1.42
CA PRO A 115 -11.98 -0.63 -0.63
C PRO A 115 -12.95 0.53 -0.84
N GLU A 116 -13.07 1.38 0.17
CA GLU A 116 -13.73 2.68 0.09
C GLU A 116 -12.91 3.79 0.78
N GLY A 117 -13.13 5.05 0.41
CA GLY A 117 -12.47 6.20 1.02
C GLY A 117 -11.19 6.66 0.32
N GLU A 118 -10.85 6.07 -0.83
CA GLU A 118 -9.68 6.43 -1.65
C GLU A 118 -9.66 7.91 -2.05
N ASN A 119 -10.85 8.52 -2.15
CA ASN A 119 -11.07 9.92 -2.48
C ASN A 119 -11.06 10.87 -1.26
N CYS A 120 -10.91 10.36 -0.03
CA CYS A 120 -10.79 11.20 1.16
C CYS A 120 -9.50 12.04 1.14
N GLY A 121 -8.48 11.65 0.37
CA GLY A 121 -7.26 12.42 0.16
C GLY A 121 -6.20 12.23 1.24
N ASN A 122 -6.57 12.25 2.53
CA ASN A 122 -5.65 12.03 3.66
C ASN A 122 -6.32 11.29 4.82
N ALA A 123 -5.51 10.99 5.85
CA ALA A 123 -5.94 10.23 7.02
C ALA A 123 -6.99 10.98 7.86
N GLU A 124 -6.87 12.30 7.99
CA GLU A 124 -7.80 13.14 8.73
C GLU A 124 -9.21 13.08 8.14
N LYS A 125 -9.31 13.23 6.81
CA LYS A 125 -10.57 13.15 6.08
C LYS A 125 -11.15 11.75 6.06
N LEU A 126 -10.31 10.72 5.99
CA LEU A 126 -10.79 9.35 6.13
C LEU A 126 -11.35 9.11 7.55
N ALA A 127 -10.73 9.65 8.59
CA ALA A 127 -11.22 9.54 9.96
C ALA A 127 -12.58 10.25 10.14
N GLU A 128 -12.73 11.47 9.60
CA GLU A 128 -14.02 12.20 9.56
C GLU A 128 -15.10 11.35 8.87
N TYR A 129 -14.78 10.79 7.70
CA TYR A 129 -15.68 9.94 6.92
C TYR A 129 -16.13 8.71 7.72
N ILE A 130 -15.20 7.97 8.31
CA ILE A 130 -15.50 6.78 9.13
C ILE A 130 -16.40 7.16 10.33
N CYS A 131 -16.09 8.27 11.02
CA CYS A 131 -16.85 8.68 12.20
C CYS A 131 -18.26 9.17 11.85
N SER A 132 -18.47 9.71 10.65
CA SER A 132 -19.76 10.20 10.17
C SER A 132 -20.75 9.09 9.76
N ARG A 133 -20.25 7.86 9.59
CA ARG A 133 -21.03 6.67 9.18
C ARG A 133 -21.58 5.85 10.35
N LYS A 134 -21.53 6.40 11.56
CA LYS A 134 -22.11 5.77 12.76
C LYS A 134 -23.62 5.84 12.77
#